data_AF-A0ABD3AXY4-F1
#
_entry.id   AF-A0ABD3AXY4-F1
#
_cell.length_a   1.000
_cell.length_b   1.000
_cell.length_c   1.000
_cell.angle_alpha   90.00
_cell.angle_beta   90.00
_cell.angle_gamma   90.00
#
_symmetry.space_group_name_H-M   'P 1'
#
loop_
_entity.id
_entity.type
_entity.pdbx_description
1 polymer ?
#
loop_
_entity_poly.entity_id
_entity_poly.type
_entity_poly.pdbx_seq_one_letter_code
_entity_poly.pdbx_strand_id
1 'polypeptide(L)'
;MASAEDTFPAADAEKELNPAQNKDFEVDPVSSQVSTSLQINKEQIEAAEKIEKEKKDALDKFKSAIIVSGIVVTVAGAVFAIVKKLKEK
;
A
#
# COMPACT_ATOMS: atom_id res chain seq x y z
N MET A 1 14.27 -29.04 -49.04
CA MET A 1 13.00 -29.42 -48.42
C MET A 1 12.65 -28.28 -47.46
N ALA A 2 11.77 -27.37 -47.85
CA ALA A 2 11.32 -26.29 -46.96
C ALA A 2 10.36 -26.90 -45.94
N SER A 3 10.73 -26.84 -44.65
CA SER A 3 9.88 -27.32 -43.55
C SER A 3 8.62 -26.46 -43.48
N ALA A 4 7.46 -27.11 -43.30
CA ALA A 4 6.13 -26.53 -43.31
C ALA A 4 5.79 -25.62 -42.10
N GLU A 5 6.80 -25.12 -41.39
CA GLU A 5 6.66 -24.40 -40.12
C GLU A 5 6.71 -22.87 -40.30
N ASP A 6 6.96 -22.37 -41.52
CA ASP A 6 7.27 -20.95 -41.79
C ASP A 6 6.20 -20.28 -42.68
N THR A 7 4.94 -20.69 -42.54
CA THR A 7 3.80 -20.07 -43.26
C THR A 7 3.00 -19.20 -42.28
N PHE A 8 2.81 -17.94 -42.63
CA PHE A 8 1.97 -17.02 -41.86
C PHE A 8 0.56 -17.62 -41.71
N PRO A 9 -0.06 -17.51 -40.51
CA PRO A 9 -1.42 -17.98 -40.31
C PRO A 9 -2.36 -17.25 -41.27
N ALA A 10 -3.35 -17.98 -41.80
CA ALA A 10 -4.35 -17.39 -42.67
C ALA A 10 -5.16 -16.34 -41.89
N ALA A 11 -5.24 -15.13 -42.44
CA ALA A 11 -6.05 -14.05 -41.91
C ALA A 11 -7.55 -14.41 -42.00
N ASP A 12 -8.28 -14.23 -40.90
CA ASP A 12 -9.72 -14.45 -40.85
C ASP A 12 -10.44 -13.14 -41.16
N ALA A 13 -10.77 -12.94 -42.43
CA ALA A 13 -11.35 -11.72 -42.95
C ALA A 13 -12.70 -11.36 -42.29
N GLU A 14 -13.50 -12.35 -41.86
CA GLU A 14 -14.79 -12.11 -41.21
C GLU A 14 -14.60 -11.57 -39.78
N LYS A 15 -13.62 -12.13 -39.06
CA LYS A 15 -13.25 -11.73 -37.70
C LYS A 15 -12.51 -10.38 -37.68
N GLU A 16 -11.77 -10.06 -38.74
CA GLU A 16 -11.09 -8.76 -38.92
C GLU A 16 -12.05 -7.64 -39.36
N LEU A 17 -13.03 -7.94 -40.22
CA LEU A 17 -14.03 -6.96 -40.68
C LEU A 17 -15.01 -6.56 -39.57
N ASN A 18 -15.23 -7.45 -38.60
CA ASN A 18 -16.17 -7.26 -37.49
C ASN A 18 -15.46 -7.34 -36.13
N PRO A 19 -14.64 -6.33 -35.77
CA PRO A 19 -13.86 -6.36 -34.54
C PRO A 19 -14.71 -6.45 -33.27
N ALA A 20 -15.98 -6.04 -33.31
CA ALA A 20 -16.91 -6.16 -32.17
C ALA A 20 -17.37 -7.60 -31.89
N GLN A 21 -17.28 -8.50 -32.88
CA GLN A 21 -17.60 -9.93 -32.73
C GLN A 21 -16.39 -10.76 -32.30
N ASN A 22 -15.19 -10.18 -32.41
CA ASN A 22 -13.93 -10.77 -31.98
C ASN A 22 -13.67 -10.43 -30.50
N LYS A 23 -14.03 -11.35 -29.60
CA LYS A 23 -13.78 -11.21 -28.15
C LYS A 23 -12.56 -11.98 -27.66
N ASP A 24 -12.09 -12.93 -28.47
CA ASP A 24 -10.98 -13.82 -28.17
C ASP A 24 -9.76 -13.38 -28.97
N PHE A 25 -9.04 -12.40 -28.39
CA PHE A 25 -7.71 -12.02 -28.83
C PHE A 25 -6.69 -12.85 -28.05
N GLU A 26 -5.91 -13.64 -28.78
CA GLU A 26 -4.80 -14.39 -28.22
C GLU A 26 -3.65 -13.40 -27.98
N VAL A 27 -3.66 -12.76 -26.80
CA VAL A 27 -2.56 -11.90 -26.36
C VAL A 27 -1.39 -12.77 -25.95
N ASP A 28 -0.18 -12.35 -26.32
CA ASP A 28 1.05 -13.00 -25.90
C ASP A 28 1.04 -13.19 -24.36
N PRO A 29 1.18 -14.44 -23.86
CA PRO A 29 1.18 -14.75 -22.43
C PRO A 29 2.16 -13.88 -21.63
N VAL A 30 3.29 -13.48 -22.24
CA VAL A 30 4.30 -12.65 -21.59
C VAL A 30 3.75 -11.26 -21.27
N SER A 31 3.00 -10.64 -22.18
CA SER A 31 2.40 -9.32 -21.95
C SER A 31 1.34 -9.34 -20.85
N SER A 32 0.55 -10.41 -20.77
CA SER A 32 -0.45 -10.57 -19.71
C SER A 32 0.18 -10.70 -18.32
N GLN A 33 1.29 -11.43 -18.22
CA GLN A 33 2.06 -11.59 -16.97
C GLN A 33 2.73 -10.29 -16.51
N VAL A 34 3.21 -9.46 -17.44
CA VAL A 34 3.81 -8.16 -17.11
C VAL A 34 2.74 -7.19 -16.57
N SER A 35 1.54 -7.20 -17.15
CA SER A 35 0.43 -6.36 -16.68
C SER A 35 -0.05 -6.77 -15.27
N THR A 36 -0.23 -8.07 -15.02
CA THR A 36 -0.63 -8.57 -13.70
C THR A 36 0.46 -8.35 -12.65
N SER A 37 1.72 -8.64 -12.99
CA SER A 37 2.83 -8.41 -12.05
C SER A 37 2.99 -6.94 -11.67
N LEU A 38 2.81 -6.00 -12.60
CA LEU A 38 2.85 -4.57 -12.30
C LEU A 38 1.71 -4.13 -11.37
N GLN A 39 0.49 -4.64 -11.57
CA GLN A 39 -0.65 -4.36 -10.67
C GLN A 39 -0.40 -4.92 -9.27
N ILE A 40 0.02 -6.17 -9.18
CA ILE A 40 0.35 -6.84 -7.91
C ILE A 40 1.50 -6.10 -7.18
N ASN A 41 2.47 -5.55 -7.91
CA ASN A 41 3.57 -4.78 -7.30
C ASN A 41 3.08 -3.45 -6.73
N LYS A 42 2.23 -2.72 -7.46
CA LYS A 42 1.63 -1.46 -6.99
C LYS A 42 0.80 -1.67 -5.72
N GLU A 43 -0.06 -2.67 -5.70
CA GLU A 43 -0.90 -2.97 -4.53
C GLU A 43 -0.07 -3.30 -3.29
N GLN A 44 1.04 -4.04 -3.46
CA GLN A 44 1.95 -4.35 -2.37
C GLN A 44 2.71 -3.11 -1.85
N ILE A 45 3.16 -2.22 -2.73
CA ILE A 45 3.83 -0.98 -2.35
C ILE A 45 2.85 -0.07 -1.59
N GLU A 46 1.62 0.08 -2.07
CA GLU A 46 0.59 0.89 -1.40
C GLU A 46 0.21 0.31 -0.03
N ALA A 47 0.11 -1.02 0.10
CA ALA A 47 -0.13 -1.67 1.38
C ALA A 47 1.04 -1.47 2.35
N ALA A 48 2.29 -1.59 1.87
CA ALA A 48 3.48 -1.36 2.68
C ALA A 48 3.56 0.10 3.17
N GLU A 49 3.27 1.07 2.29
CA GLU A 49 3.25 2.49 2.65
C GLU A 49 2.20 2.82 3.71
N LYS A 50 1.01 2.22 3.64
CA LYS A 50 -0.03 2.40 4.66
C LYS A 50 0.44 1.90 6.02
N ILE A 51 1.00 0.69 6.07
CA ILE A 51 1.53 0.10 7.31
C ILE A 51 2.65 0.97 7.88
N GLU A 52 3.52 1.53 7.04
CA GLU A 52 4.61 2.38 7.49
C GLU A 52 4.12 3.73 8.03
N LYS A 53 3.10 4.33 7.41
CA LYS A 53 2.44 5.54 7.89
C LYS A 53 1.76 5.30 9.25
N GLU A 54 1.05 4.18 9.40
CA GLU A 54 0.42 3.80 10.68
C GLU A 54 1.44 3.60 11.80
N LYS A 55 2.58 2.95 11.50
CA LYS A 55 3.67 2.76 12.46
C LYS A 55 4.30 4.09 12.89
N LYS A 56 4.52 5.01 11.95
CA LYS A 56 5.06 6.36 12.23
C LYS A 56 4.10 7.14 13.12
N ASP A 57 2.81 7.16 12.78
CA ASP A 57 1.77 7.85 13.55
C ASP A 57 1.64 7.26 14.98
N ALA A 58 1.75 5.95 15.14
CA ALA A 58 1.77 5.30 16.46
C ALA A 58 2.97 5.74 17.31
N LEU A 59 4.17 5.85 16.71
CA LEU A 59 5.37 6.31 17.42
C LEU A 59 5.28 7.78 17.83
N ASP A 60 4.72 8.63 16.97
CA ASP A 60 4.55 10.05 17.28
C ASP A 60 3.50 10.26 18.38
N LYS A 61 2.40 9.50 18.36
CA LYS A 61 1.43 9.45 19.46
C LYS A 61 2.06 8.98 20.76
N PHE A 62 2.90 7.94 20.72
CA PHE A 62 3.59 7.44 21.90
C PHE A 62 4.55 8.48 22.51
N LYS A 63 5.35 9.16 21.69
CA LYS A 63 6.22 10.26 22.15
C LYS A 63 5.41 11.38 22.79
N SER A 64 4.31 11.78 22.15
CA SER A 64 3.42 12.81 22.69
C SER A 64 2.81 12.41 24.03
N ALA A 65 2.36 11.16 24.16
CA ALA A 65 1.82 10.61 25.40
C ALA A 65 2.83 10.65 26.55
N ILE A 66 4.11 10.30 26.30
CA ILE A 66 5.17 10.39 27.32
C ILE A 66 5.34 11.84 27.79
N ILE A 67 5.44 12.80 26.87
CA ILE A 67 5.62 14.22 27.22
C ILE A 67 4.44 14.72 28.06
N VAL A 68 3.21 14.46 27.62
CA VAL A 68 2.00 14.85 28.36
C VAL A 68 1.98 14.19 29.74
N SER A 69 2.35 12.92 29.85
CA SER A 69 2.40 12.22 31.14
C SER A 69 3.39 12.87 32.12
N GLY A 70 4.55 13.32 31.64
CA GLY A 70 5.55 14.01 32.47
C GLY A 70 5.04 15.34 33.02
N ILE A 71 4.31 16.11 32.21
CA ILE A 71 3.72 17.39 32.63
C ILE A 71 2.70 17.15 33.75
N VAL A 72 1.80 16.17 33.59
CA VAL A 72 0.76 15.87 34.58
C VAL A 72 1.38 15.47 35.92
N VAL A 73 2.39 14.60 35.91
CA VAL A 73 3.09 14.18 37.14
C VAL A 73 3.75 15.37 37.83
N THR A 74 4.37 16.27 37.06
CA THR A 74 5.04 17.46 37.60
C THR A 74 4.04 18.42 38.24
N VAL A 75 2.90 18.67 37.58
CA VAL A 75 1.82 19.53 38.11
C VAL A 75 1.24 18.93 39.39
N ALA A 76 0.95 17.63 39.40
CA ALA A 76 0.45 16.95 40.59
C ALA A 76 1.45 17.01 41.75
N GLY A 77 2.75 16.83 41.47
CA GLY A 77 3.82 16.96 42.46
C GLY A 77 3.93 18.36 43.05
N ALA A 78 3.80 19.41 42.22
CA ALA A 78 3.82 20.79 42.66
C ALA A 78 2.63 21.12 43.57
N VAL A 79 1.42 20.73 43.19
CA VAL A 79 0.21 20.91 44.02
C VAL A 79 0.36 20.14 45.34
N PHE A 80 0.82 18.89 45.29
CA PHE A 80 1.04 18.08 46.48
C PHE A 80 2.05 18.70 47.44
N ALA A 81 3.15 19.25 46.91
CA ALA A 81 4.16 19.92 47.72
C ALA A 81 3.60 21.17 48.42
N ILE A 82 2.80 21.98 47.72
CA ILE A 82 2.14 23.16 48.30
C ILE A 82 1.18 22.74 49.42
N VAL A 83 0.31 21.76 49.15
CA VAL A 83 -0.66 21.26 50.13
C VAL A 83 0.04 20.66 51.36
N LYS A 84 1.09 19.86 51.15
CA LYS A 84 1.90 19.31 52.26
C LYS A 84 2.51 20.41 53.12
N LYS A 85 3.07 21.45 52.49
CA LYS A 85 3.69 22.58 53.20
C LYS A 85 2.68 23.42 53.99
N LEU A 86 1.42 23.48 53.56
CA LEU A 86 0.34 24.14 54.31
C LEU A 86 -0.17 23.31 55.48
N LYS A 87 -0.10 21.97 55.39
CA LYS A 87 -0.62 21.04 56.40
C LYS A 87 0.36 20.76 57.55
N GLU A 88 1.64 21.11 57.37
CA GLU A 88 2.69 21.08 58.40
C GLU A 88 2.80 22.39 59.22
N LYS A 89 1.94 23.39 58.95
CA LYS A 89 1.75 24.58 59.79
C LYS A 89 0.50 24.45 60.63
#